data_AF-A0A5N6PC62-F1
#
_entry.id   AF-A0A5N6PC62-F1
#
_cell.length_a   1.000
_cell.length_b   1.000
_cell.length_c   1.000
_cell.angle_alpha   90.00
_cell.angle_beta   90.00
_cell.angle_gamma   90.00
#
_symmetry.space_group_name_H-M   'P 1'
#
loop_
_entity.id
_entity.type
_entity.pdbx_description
1 polymer ?
#
loop_
_entity_poly.entity_id
_entity_poly.type
_entity_poly.pdbx_seq_one_letter_code
_entity_poly.pdbx_strand_id
1 'polypeptide(L)'
;MGDQHPEHTFISDDRNLFAVRNDRSNVCCWMYDKQRDIYLVKRMSGKVEFYKKPRDFCSLPKVDIRSIDKAMFFNPSKDSQADLFAKFIKDQCEKNFPVMRTAKGRRFVSSCIIDPKTKKPWVYYKYPPPHVEQAVPVSPRVPDNSLAKFISWYFDDLNLAAVILRNMDDIDDIDMILDPMDLLKYGKDDMTKLHNSPIRVYSGNDELAKPFTRVVAYAMKLKLYAGAGPHSVTLPIG
;
A
#
# COMPACT_ATOMS: atom_id res chain seq x y z
N MET A 1 21.08 30.50 10.76
CA MET A 1 20.75 30.29 9.34
C MET A 1 20.70 28.79 9.13
N GLY A 2 19.51 28.23 8.91
CA GLY A 2 19.30 26.79 8.82
C GLY A 2 19.41 26.34 7.37
N ASP A 3 20.45 25.58 7.05
CA ASP A 3 20.60 24.92 5.76
C ASP A 3 19.49 23.89 5.57
N GLN A 4 18.40 24.30 4.94
CA GLN A 4 17.45 23.37 4.31
C GLN A 4 18.08 22.87 3.02
N HIS A 5 18.88 21.80 3.12
CA HIS A 5 19.25 21.04 1.93
C HIS A 5 18.02 20.26 1.45
N PRO A 6 17.60 20.40 0.18
CA PRO A 6 16.53 19.58 -0.36
C PRO A 6 16.97 18.12 -0.32
N GLU A 7 16.29 17.30 0.48
CA GLU A 7 16.42 15.84 0.48
C GLU A 7 15.92 15.33 -0.88
N HIS A 8 16.80 15.25 -1.87
CA HIS A 8 16.49 14.65 -3.16
C HIS A 8 16.35 13.13 -2.99
N THR A 9 15.10 12.67 -2.88
CA THR A 9 14.76 11.25 -2.96
C THR A 9 14.33 10.97 -4.40
N PHE A 10 15.14 10.25 -5.16
CA PHE A 10 14.76 9.77 -6.50
C PHE A 10 14.31 8.31 -6.41
N ILE A 11 13.18 8.03 -7.05
CA ILE A 11 12.59 6.71 -7.27
C ILE A 11 13.20 6.20 -8.58
N SER A 12 13.86 5.04 -8.59
CA SER A 12 14.41 4.47 -9.83
C SER A 12 13.56 3.29 -10.29
N ASP A 13 12.83 3.48 -11.39
CA ASP A 13 12.37 2.40 -12.25
C ASP A 13 13.52 2.01 -13.17
N ASP A 14 14.32 1.02 -12.77
CA ASP A 14 14.81 -0.05 -13.65
C ASP A 14 15.90 -0.87 -12.96
N ARG A 15 16.11 -2.08 -13.49
CA ARG A 15 17.01 -3.17 -13.07
C ARG A 15 18.48 -2.75 -12.90
N ASN A 16 18.75 -1.90 -11.91
CA ASN A 16 20.05 -1.32 -11.64
C ASN A 16 20.62 -1.91 -10.33
N LEU A 17 21.94 -2.07 -10.23
CA LEU A 17 22.65 -2.51 -9.01
C LEU A 17 22.43 -1.58 -7.80
N PHE A 18 21.73 -0.46 -8.02
CA PHE A 18 21.24 0.52 -7.06
C PHE A 18 19.79 0.31 -6.63
N ALA A 19 19.13 -0.77 -7.05
CA ALA A 19 17.78 -1.13 -6.64
C ALA A 19 17.66 -0.91 -5.14
N VAL A 20 16.95 0.16 -4.80
CA VAL A 20 16.90 0.69 -3.46
C VAL A 20 16.37 -0.45 -2.60
N ARG A 21 17.18 -0.97 -1.68
CA ARG A 21 16.78 -2.09 -0.80
C ARG A 21 15.53 -1.77 0.03
N ASN A 22 15.07 -0.52 0.02
CA ASN A 22 13.78 -0.08 0.49
C ASN A 22 13.18 0.81 -0.60
N ASP A 23 12.10 0.41 -1.26
CA ASP A 23 11.34 1.34 -2.09
C ASP A 23 10.92 2.56 -1.24
N ARG A 24 11.34 3.76 -1.68
CA ARG A 24 11.03 5.04 -1.03
C ARG A 24 10.21 5.93 -1.94
N SER A 25 9.47 5.33 -2.86
CA SER A 25 8.42 6.05 -3.55
C SER A 25 7.43 6.63 -2.55
N ASN A 26 6.84 7.76 -2.95
CA ASN A 26 5.85 8.44 -2.14
C ASN A 26 4.73 7.48 -1.78
N VAL A 27 4.15 7.67 -0.61
CA VAL A 27 2.93 6.97 -0.19
C VAL A 27 1.75 7.60 -0.91
N CYS A 28 0.95 6.79 -1.60
CA CYS A 28 -0.29 7.27 -2.24
C CYS A 28 -1.45 7.24 -1.25
N CYS A 29 -1.59 6.12 -0.52
CA CYS A 29 -2.60 5.96 0.50
C CYS A 29 -2.15 4.99 1.59
N TRP A 30 -2.92 4.97 2.67
CA TRP A 30 -2.74 4.04 3.77
C TRP A 30 -4.08 3.74 4.43
N MET A 31 -4.18 2.58 5.08
CA MET A 31 -5.42 2.06 5.63
C MET A 31 -5.17 1.38 6.97
N TYR A 32 -6.15 1.45 7.88
CA TYR A 32 -6.21 0.54 9.02
C TYR A 32 -7.22 -0.58 8.75
N ASP A 33 -6.74 -1.82 8.78
CA ASP A 33 -7.58 -3.01 8.69
C ASP A 33 -7.88 -3.52 10.10
N LYS A 34 -9.11 -3.31 10.55
CA LYS A 34 -9.56 -3.72 11.88
C LYS A 34 -9.58 -5.23 12.09
N GLN A 35 -9.88 -6.01 11.05
CA GLN A 35 -10.04 -7.46 11.21
C GLN A 35 -8.68 -8.14 11.37
N ARG A 36 -7.65 -7.62 10.70
CA ARG A 36 -6.25 -8.06 10.85
C ARG A 36 -5.48 -7.31 11.94
N ASP A 37 -6.06 -6.25 12.49
CA ASP A 37 -5.42 -5.30 13.42
C ASP A 37 -4.04 -4.83 12.92
N ILE A 38 -4.03 -4.32 11.68
CA ILE A 38 -2.79 -3.96 10.97
C ILE A 38 -2.98 -2.70 10.12
N TYR A 39 -1.91 -1.93 9.94
CA TYR A 39 -1.88 -0.78 9.04
C TYR A 39 -1.25 -1.19 7.71
N LEU A 40 -1.88 -0.82 6.62
CA LEU A 40 -1.38 -1.00 5.26
C LEU A 40 -0.92 0.35 4.73
N VAL A 41 0.27 0.41 4.17
CA VAL A 41 0.82 1.62 3.51
C VAL A 41 1.11 1.27 2.06
N LYS A 42 0.40 1.90 1.12
CA LYS A 42 0.58 1.70 -0.31
C LYS A 42 1.52 2.78 -0.85
N ARG A 43 2.58 2.35 -1.51
CA ARG A 43 3.51 3.25 -2.19
C ARG A 43 3.19 3.39 -3.67
N MET A 44 3.65 4.48 -4.28
CA MET A 44 3.48 4.76 -5.71
C MET A 44 4.11 3.69 -6.62
N SER A 45 5.10 2.93 -6.13
CA SER A 45 5.64 1.75 -6.84
C SER A 45 4.65 0.60 -7.00
N GLY A 46 3.51 0.64 -6.29
CA GLY A 46 2.56 -0.47 -6.18
C GLY A 46 2.80 -1.39 -4.98
N LYS A 47 3.92 -1.28 -4.27
CA LYS A 47 4.21 -2.10 -3.08
C LYS A 47 3.30 -1.73 -1.90
N VAL A 48 2.78 -2.74 -1.21
CA VAL A 48 2.07 -2.60 0.07
C VAL A 48 3.02 -2.99 1.21
N GLU A 49 3.11 -2.13 2.21
CA GLU A 49 3.83 -2.38 3.46
C GLU A 49 2.83 -2.59 4.60
N PHE A 50 3.11 -3.56 5.46
CA PHE A 50 2.21 -3.98 6.54
C PHE A 50 2.85 -3.68 7.89
N TYR A 51 2.22 -2.85 8.71
CA TYR A 51 2.72 -2.40 10.01
C TYR A 51 1.75 -2.83 11.11
N LYS A 52 2.20 -3.69 12.00
CA LYS A 52 1.34 -4.28 13.04
C LYS A 52 0.94 -3.28 14.11
N LYS A 53 1.83 -2.35 14.46
CA LYS A 53 1.60 -1.41 15.56
C LYS A 53 1.99 0.01 15.15
N PRO A 54 1.35 1.04 15.76
CA PRO A 54 1.79 2.43 15.61
C PRO A 54 3.29 2.67 15.83
N ARG A 55 3.89 1.92 16.77
CA ARG A 55 5.32 2.02 17.07
C ARG A 55 6.22 1.58 15.91
N ASP A 56 5.74 0.72 15.02
CA ASP A 56 6.54 0.23 13.90
C ASP A 56 6.82 1.35 12.88
N PHE A 57 5.96 2.37 12.81
CA PHE A 57 6.20 3.58 12.02
C PHE A 57 7.42 4.37 12.50
N CYS A 58 7.89 4.20 13.75
CA CYS A 58 9.15 4.81 14.21
C CYS A 58 10.38 4.29 13.44
N SER A 59 10.27 3.14 12.77
CA SER A 59 11.32 2.63 11.87
C SER A 59 11.40 3.37 10.53
N LEU A 60 10.43 4.24 10.23
CA LEU A 60 10.42 5.08 9.05
C LEU A 60 11.19 6.38 9.30
N PRO A 61 11.84 6.95 8.28
CA PRO A 61 12.43 8.28 8.36
C PRO A 61 11.34 9.36 8.37
N LYS A 62 11.74 10.58 8.74
CA LYS A 62 10.84 11.76 8.70
C LYS A 62 10.19 11.98 7.34
N VAL A 63 10.95 11.80 6.24
CA VAL A 63 10.43 12.01 4.88
C VAL A 63 9.27 11.07 4.55
N ASP A 64 9.38 9.78 4.90
CA ASP A 64 8.30 8.81 4.69
C ASP A 64 7.08 9.14 5.56
N ILE A 65 7.27 9.48 6.84
CA ILE A 65 6.14 9.85 7.71
C ILE A 65 5.43 11.11 7.19
N ARG A 66 6.18 12.09 6.67
CA ARG A 66 5.60 13.27 6.00
C ARG A 66 4.86 12.91 4.71
N SER A 67 5.28 11.86 4.01
CA SER A 67 4.54 11.35 2.85
C SER A 67 3.23 10.67 3.29
N ILE A 68 3.24 9.93 4.40
CA ILE A 68 2.05 9.28 4.96
C ILE A 68 1.02 10.31 5.43
N ASP A 69 1.46 11.36 6.11
CA ASP A 69 0.61 12.48 6.55
C ASP A 69 -0.14 13.16 5.39
N LYS A 70 0.51 13.26 4.23
CA LYS A 70 -0.10 13.85 3.03
C LYS A 70 -0.97 12.88 2.24
N ALA A 71 -0.83 11.58 2.49
CA ALA A 71 -1.53 10.53 1.76
C ALA A 71 -2.95 10.34 2.28
N MET A 72 -3.84 9.82 1.44
CA MET A 72 -5.22 9.49 1.81
C MET A 72 -5.22 8.41 2.88
N PHE A 73 -5.95 8.63 3.99
CA PHE A 73 -6.13 7.65 5.05
C PHE A 73 -7.52 7.00 4.96
N PHE A 74 -7.56 5.67 4.88
CA PHE A 74 -8.79 4.89 4.88
C PHE A 74 -8.98 4.20 6.24
N ASN A 75 -10.14 4.42 6.87
CA ASN A 75 -10.56 3.73 8.09
C ASN A 75 -12.01 3.21 7.93
N PRO A 76 -12.23 2.16 7.13
CA PRO A 76 -13.59 1.65 6.85
C PRO A 76 -14.35 1.25 8.12
N SER A 77 -13.64 0.77 9.13
CA SER A 77 -14.19 0.39 10.42
C SER A 77 -14.59 1.56 11.33
N LYS A 78 -14.21 2.80 10.98
CA LYS A 78 -14.35 3.99 11.85
C LYS A 78 -13.74 3.76 13.24
N ASP A 79 -12.60 3.07 13.29
CA ASP A 79 -11.92 2.76 14.53
C ASP A 79 -11.31 4.03 15.14
N SER A 80 -11.68 4.34 16.39
CA SER A 80 -11.26 5.57 17.05
C SER A 80 -9.77 5.63 17.36
N GLN A 81 -9.11 4.48 17.59
CA GLN A 81 -7.66 4.43 17.83
C GLN A 81 -6.89 4.70 16.54
N ALA A 82 -7.38 4.18 15.42
CA ALA A 82 -6.80 4.44 14.11
C ALA A 82 -6.90 5.93 13.74
N ASP A 83 -8.04 6.57 14.01
CA ASP A 83 -8.21 8.02 13.81
C ASP A 83 -7.31 8.86 14.74
N LEU A 84 -7.16 8.45 16.01
CA LEU A 84 -6.24 9.08 16.94
C LEU A 84 -4.79 8.95 16.47
N PHE A 85 -4.41 7.80 15.91
CA PHE A 85 -3.08 7.60 15.36
C PHE A 85 -2.83 8.44 14.10
N ALA A 86 -3.81 8.56 13.20
CA ALA A 86 -3.72 9.46 12.05
C ALA A 86 -3.53 10.92 12.48
N LYS A 87 -4.31 11.37 13.47
CA LYS A 87 -4.12 12.69 14.09
C LYS A 87 -2.73 12.83 14.74
N PHE A 88 -2.25 11.79 15.41
CA PHE A 88 -0.91 11.80 16.00
C PHE A 88 0.18 11.98 14.93
N ILE A 89 0.11 11.27 13.80
CA ILE A 89 1.08 11.41 12.69
C ILE A 89 1.08 12.84 12.16
N LYS A 90 -0.10 13.42 11.93
CA LYS A 90 -0.25 14.81 11.51
C LYS A 90 0.39 15.79 12.49
N ASP A 91 0.07 15.65 13.78
CA ASP A 91 0.66 16.45 14.85
C ASP A 91 2.19 16.35 14.89
N GLN A 92 2.75 15.16 14.68
CA GLN A 92 4.20 14.99 14.58
C GLN A 92 4.77 15.70 13.35
N CYS A 93 4.11 15.65 12.20
CA CYS A 93 4.57 16.32 10.98
C CYS A 93 4.55 17.85 11.10
N GLU A 94 3.46 18.42 11.62
CA GLU A 94 3.27 19.86 11.81
C GLU A 94 4.25 20.44 12.84
N LYS A 95 4.46 19.74 13.96
CA LYS A 95 5.35 20.19 15.06
C LYS A 95 6.80 19.74 14.88
N ASN A 96 7.18 19.24 13.71
CA ASN A 96 8.51 18.74 13.36
C ASN A 96 9.07 17.64 14.29
N PHE A 97 8.22 16.66 14.60
CA PHE A 97 8.51 15.43 15.36
C PHE A 97 8.97 15.69 16.79
N PRO A 98 8.12 16.28 17.65
CA PRO A 98 8.48 16.57 19.05
C PRO A 98 8.62 15.30 19.89
N VAL A 99 7.92 14.22 19.56
CA VAL A 99 7.84 12.99 20.39
C VAL A 99 8.30 11.76 19.62
N MET A 100 7.88 11.60 18.37
CA MET A 100 8.14 10.41 17.57
C MET A 100 9.61 10.37 17.12
N ARG A 101 10.33 9.33 17.58
CA ARG A 101 11.69 9.05 17.13
C ARG A 101 11.64 8.29 15.81
N THR A 102 12.06 8.94 14.73
CA THR A 102 12.13 8.36 13.38
C THR A 102 13.51 7.78 13.09
N ALA A 103 13.57 6.88 12.10
CA ALA A 103 14.83 6.31 11.65
C ALA A 103 15.73 7.38 11.03
N LYS A 104 17.03 7.32 11.39
CA LYS A 104 18.06 8.20 10.84
C LYS A 104 18.81 7.50 9.73
N GLY A 105 18.97 8.19 8.61
CA GLY A 105 19.80 7.73 7.50
C GLY A 105 21.28 7.97 7.79
N ARG A 106 22.14 7.06 7.32
CA ARG A 106 23.57 7.33 7.19
C ARG A 106 23.83 8.00 5.84
N ARG A 107 24.55 9.12 5.88
CA ARG A 107 25.01 9.85 4.69
C ARG A 107 26.21 9.13 4.07
N PHE A 108 26.18 9.00 2.75
CA PHE A 108 27.28 8.48 1.93
C PHE A 108 27.59 9.48 0.83
N VAL A 109 28.85 9.47 0.39
CA VAL A 109 29.32 10.25 -0.75
C VAL A 109 29.85 9.24 -1.76
N SER A 110 29.30 9.26 -2.97
CA SER A 110 29.74 8.39 -4.05
C SER A 110 31.11 8.85 -4.54
N SER A 111 32.07 7.92 -4.63
CA SER A 111 33.39 8.22 -5.18
C SER A 111 33.42 8.22 -6.71
N CYS A 112 32.43 7.60 -7.36
CA CYS A 112 32.41 7.37 -8.81
C CYS A 112 31.29 8.10 -9.55
N ILE A 113 30.31 8.68 -8.83
CA ILE A 113 29.17 9.36 -9.44
C ILE A 113 29.24 10.84 -9.09
N ILE A 114 29.25 11.69 -10.12
CA ILE A 114 29.20 13.14 -9.98
C ILE A 114 27.78 13.61 -10.30
N ASP A 115 27.21 14.42 -9.42
CA ASP A 115 25.94 15.08 -9.65
C ASP A 115 26.08 16.04 -10.85
N PRO A 116 25.28 15.87 -11.92
CA PRO A 116 25.42 16.66 -13.13
C PRO A 116 25.10 18.15 -12.94
N LYS A 117 24.26 18.50 -11.95
CA LYS A 117 23.88 19.89 -11.62
C LYS A 117 24.93 20.56 -10.75
N THR A 118 25.33 19.91 -9.65
CA THR A 118 26.22 20.53 -8.67
C THR A 118 27.70 20.34 -8.98
N LYS A 119 28.04 19.45 -9.93
CA LYS A 119 29.41 19.03 -10.29
C LYS A 119 30.20 18.48 -9.10
N LYS A 120 29.52 18.08 -8.02
CA LYS A 120 30.11 17.50 -6.81
C LYS A 120 29.82 15.99 -6.76
N PRO A 121 30.62 15.22 -6.00
CA PRO A 121 30.33 13.82 -5.72
C PRO A 121 28.89 13.64 -5.20
N TRP A 122 28.16 12.68 -5.77
CA TRP A 122 26.76 12.42 -5.42
C TRP A 122 26.65 12.08 -3.93
N VAL A 123 25.77 12.76 -3.21
CA VAL A 123 25.44 12.45 -1.81
C VAL A 123 24.13 11.70 -1.72
N TYR A 124 24.11 10.56 -1.03
CA TYR A 124 22.88 9.78 -0.82
C TYR A 124 22.79 9.28 0.62
N TYR A 125 21.57 8.96 1.07
CA TYR A 125 21.32 8.45 2.40
C TYR A 125 20.86 6.99 2.35
N LYS A 126 21.44 6.14 3.20
CA LYS A 126 20.93 4.78 3.44
C LYS A 126 20.24 4.73 4.79
N TYR A 127 18.99 4.27 4.79
CA TYR A 127 18.20 4.11 6.00
C TYR A 127 18.12 2.63 6.39
N PRO A 128 17.92 2.31 7.68
CA PRO A 128 17.59 0.95 8.07
C PRO A 128 16.28 0.50 7.40
N PRO A 129 16.09 -0.82 7.19
CA PRO A 129 14.84 -1.35 6.68
C PRO A 129 13.68 -1.04 7.65
N PRO A 130 12.48 -0.74 7.13
CA PRO A 130 11.31 -0.54 7.98
C PRO A 130 10.91 -1.85 8.67
N HIS A 131 10.30 -1.72 9.85
CA HIS A 131 9.74 -2.83 10.60
C HIS A 131 8.36 -3.16 10.02
N VAL A 132 8.36 -3.90 8.93
CA VAL A 132 7.15 -4.41 8.28
C VAL A 132 6.98 -5.90 8.56
N GLU A 133 5.74 -6.35 8.60
CA GLU A 133 5.41 -7.76 8.68
C GLU A 133 5.84 -8.48 7.39
N GLN A 134 6.60 -9.57 7.54
CA GLN A 134 7.03 -10.41 6.42
C GLN A 134 6.01 -11.51 6.12
N ALA A 135 5.25 -11.92 7.13
CA ALA A 135 4.19 -12.90 7.04
C ALA A 135 2.87 -12.23 7.47
N VAL A 136 2.08 -11.82 6.48
CA VAL A 136 0.85 -11.09 6.72
C VAL A 136 -0.31 -12.08 6.87
N PRO A 137 -1.19 -11.91 7.89
CA PRO A 137 -2.42 -12.70 7.97
C PRO A 137 -3.24 -12.55 6.70
N VAL A 138 -3.74 -13.67 6.18
CA VAL A 138 -4.69 -13.66 5.05
C VAL A 138 -5.91 -12.84 5.46
N SER A 139 -6.44 -12.03 4.54
CA SER A 139 -7.67 -11.29 4.78
C SER A 139 -8.79 -12.24 5.24
N PRO A 140 -9.49 -11.94 6.34
CA PRO A 140 -10.52 -12.82 6.87
C PRO A 140 -11.62 -13.08 5.85
N ARG A 141 -12.01 -14.35 5.73
CA ARG A 141 -13.05 -14.75 4.78
C ARG A 141 -14.35 -14.03 5.07
N VAL A 142 -14.98 -13.53 4.01
CA VAL A 142 -16.35 -13.01 4.10
C VAL A 142 -17.35 -14.12 3.73
N PRO A 143 -18.60 -14.07 4.20
CA PRO A 143 -19.63 -14.99 3.75
C PRO A 143 -19.74 -14.99 2.23
N ASP A 144 -19.96 -16.15 1.60
CA ASP A 144 -20.24 -16.17 0.17
C ASP A 144 -21.54 -15.38 -0.10
N ASN A 145 -21.64 -14.80 -1.30
CA ASN A 145 -22.67 -13.84 -1.68
C ASN A 145 -22.64 -12.51 -0.88
N SER A 146 -21.48 -12.11 -0.33
CA SER A 146 -21.29 -10.77 0.27
C SER A 146 -21.41 -9.65 -0.77
N LEU A 147 -21.19 -9.96 -2.04
CA LEU A 147 -21.38 -9.05 -3.16
C LEU A 147 -22.77 -9.22 -3.80
N ALA A 148 -23.81 -9.55 -3.03
CA ALA A 148 -25.18 -9.74 -3.54
C ALA A 148 -25.71 -8.53 -4.34
N LYS A 149 -25.38 -7.32 -3.88
CA LYS A 149 -25.78 -6.05 -4.47
C LYS A 149 -24.69 -5.42 -5.36
N PHE A 150 -23.71 -6.21 -5.78
CA PHE A 150 -22.61 -5.76 -6.64
C PHE A 150 -23.10 -4.95 -7.84
N ILE A 151 -22.50 -3.79 -8.05
CA ILE A 151 -22.79 -2.95 -9.23
C ILE A 151 -21.65 -3.05 -10.22
N SER A 152 -20.46 -2.69 -9.76
CA SER A 152 -19.26 -2.62 -10.56
C SER A 152 -18.04 -2.51 -9.65
N TRP A 153 -16.89 -2.64 -10.26
CA TRP A 153 -15.62 -2.36 -9.63
C TRP A 153 -14.73 -1.61 -10.60
N TYR A 154 -13.92 -0.71 -10.08
CA TYR A 154 -13.03 0.13 -10.86
C TYR A 154 -11.66 0.23 -10.20
N PHE A 155 -10.67 0.57 -11.00
CA PHE A 155 -9.33 0.85 -10.52
C PHE A 155 -9.21 2.35 -10.23
N ASP A 156 -8.86 2.67 -8.99
CA ASP A 156 -8.56 4.03 -8.55
C ASP A 156 -7.05 4.29 -8.71
N ASP A 157 -6.74 5.05 -9.76
CA ASP A 157 -5.36 5.40 -10.14
C ASP A 157 -4.65 6.27 -9.10
N LEU A 158 -5.39 7.06 -8.32
CA LEU A 158 -4.80 7.94 -7.32
C LEU A 158 -4.29 7.13 -6.13
N ASN A 159 -5.05 6.11 -5.74
CA ASN A 159 -4.75 5.28 -4.59
C ASN A 159 -4.09 3.93 -4.95
N LEU A 160 -3.95 3.62 -6.24
CA LEU A 160 -3.43 2.36 -6.78
C LEU A 160 -4.17 1.14 -6.20
N ALA A 161 -5.50 1.23 -6.15
CA ALA A 161 -6.37 0.30 -5.46
C ALA A 161 -7.57 -0.09 -6.32
N ALA A 162 -8.13 -1.28 -6.07
CA ALA A 162 -9.42 -1.66 -6.65
C ALA A 162 -10.55 -1.27 -5.69
N VAL A 163 -11.59 -0.63 -6.22
CA VAL A 163 -12.79 -0.24 -5.47
C VAL A 163 -13.96 -1.07 -5.95
N ILE A 164 -14.62 -1.77 -5.04
CA ILE A 164 -15.84 -2.54 -5.31
C ILE A 164 -17.04 -1.75 -4.77
N LEU A 165 -17.97 -1.40 -5.66
CA LEU A 165 -19.22 -0.73 -5.30
C LEU A 165 -20.31 -1.76 -5.02
N ARG A 166 -20.85 -1.73 -3.80
CA ARG A 166 -21.76 -2.77 -3.30
C ARG A 166 -23.21 -2.36 -3.22
N ASN A 167 -23.55 -1.08 -3.31
CA ASN A 167 -24.94 -0.64 -3.18
C ASN A 167 -25.23 0.58 -4.07
N MET A 168 -26.38 0.59 -4.76
CA MET A 168 -26.74 1.72 -5.63
C MET A 168 -27.31 2.88 -4.82
N ASP A 169 -27.92 2.55 -3.68
CA ASP A 169 -28.56 3.52 -2.80
C ASP A 169 -27.57 4.11 -1.77
N ASP A 170 -26.37 3.55 -1.69
CA ASP A 170 -25.30 4.01 -0.80
C ASP A 170 -23.95 3.97 -1.52
N ILE A 171 -23.58 5.12 -2.07
CA ILE A 171 -22.31 5.29 -2.79
C ILE A 171 -21.08 5.17 -1.87
N ASP A 172 -21.27 5.26 -0.54
CA ASP A 172 -20.21 5.11 0.45
C ASP A 172 -20.04 3.64 0.89
N ASP A 173 -20.96 2.73 0.51
CA ASP A 173 -20.81 1.28 0.70
C ASP A 173 -19.85 0.69 -0.34
N ILE A 174 -18.57 0.92 -0.08
CA ILE A 174 -17.45 0.49 -0.92
C ILE A 174 -16.53 -0.48 -0.18
N ASP A 175 -15.87 -1.35 -0.93
CA ASP A 175 -14.71 -2.10 -0.44
C ASP A 175 -13.46 -1.67 -1.19
N MET A 176 -12.49 -1.13 -0.45
CA MET A 176 -11.22 -0.65 -0.97
C MET A 176 -10.17 -1.75 -0.81
N ILE A 177 -9.62 -2.22 -1.93
CA ILE A 177 -8.67 -3.33 -1.98
C ILE A 177 -7.30 -2.78 -2.39
N LEU A 178 -6.37 -2.66 -1.43
CA LEU A 178 -5.01 -2.15 -1.67
C LEU A 178 -4.03 -3.25 -2.14
N ASP A 179 -4.18 -4.45 -1.57
CA ASP A 179 -3.45 -5.66 -1.95
C ASP A 179 -4.39 -6.56 -2.79
N PRO A 180 -4.04 -6.86 -4.06
CA PRO A 180 -4.79 -7.81 -4.88
C PRO A 180 -5.12 -9.13 -4.19
N MET A 181 -4.23 -9.61 -3.31
CA MET A 181 -4.43 -10.87 -2.57
C MET A 181 -5.61 -10.83 -1.60
N ASP A 182 -6.03 -9.63 -1.15
CA ASP A 182 -7.20 -9.47 -0.28
C ASP A 182 -8.50 -9.84 -1.02
N LEU A 183 -8.52 -9.93 -2.35
CA LEU A 183 -9.66 -10.45 -3.12
C LEU A 183 -9.96 -11.92 -2.82
N LEU A 184 -8.99 -12.70 -2.32
CA LEU A 184 -9.20 -14.10 -1.96
C LEU A 184 -10.10 -14.29 -0.73
N LYS A 185 -10.48 -13.21 -0.04
CA LYS A 185 -11.48 -13.24 1.03
C LYS A 185 -12.87 -13.64 0.55
N TYR A 186 -13.17 -13.43 -0.73
CA TYR A 186 -14.47 -13.68 -1.34
C TYR A 186 -14.69 -15.16 -1.67
N GLY A 187 -15.96 -15.57 -1.58
CA GLY A 187 -16.43 -16.91 -1.94
C GLY A 187 -16.60 -17.10 -3.45
N LYS A 188 -17.17 -18.24 -3.84
CA LYS A 188 -17.29 -18.64 -5.25
C LYS A 188 -18.19 -17.70 -6.03
N ASP A 189 -19.36 -17.38 -5.47
CA ASP A 189 -20.38 -16.61 -6.16
C ASP A 189 -19.91 -15.16 -6.34
N ASP A 190 -19.27 -14.60 -5.31
CA ASP A 190 -18.68 -13.28 -5.35
C ASP A 190 -17.51 -13.19 -6.35
N MET A 191 -16.61 -14.19 -6.36
CA MET A 191 -15.50 -14.23 -7.32
C MET A 191 -15.99 -14.44 -8.76
N THR A 192 -17.08 -15.17 -8.95
CA THR A 192 -17.70 -15.32 -10.27
C THR A 192 -18.23 -13.98 -10.79
N LYS A 193 -18.83 -13.14 -9.93
CA LYS A 193 -19.28 -11.79 -10.30
C LYS A 193 -18.11 -10.90 -10.71
N LEU A 194 -17.03 -10.91 -9.93
CA LEU A 194 -15.80 -10.16 -10.24
C LEU A 194 -15.13 -10.64 -11.52
N HIS A 195 -15.14 -11.96 -11.78
CA HIS A 195 -14.54 -12.54 -12.98
C HIS A 195 -15.32 -12.19 -14.26
N ASN A 196 -16.65 -12.18 -14.18
CA ASN A 196 -17.52 -11.90 -15.31
C ASN A 196 -17.70 -10.40 -15.59
N SER A 197 -17.28 -9.55 -14.64
CA SER A 197 -17.35 -8.09 -14.75
C SER A 197 -15.95 -7.52 -14.96
N PRO A 198 -15.64 -6.86 -16.09
CA PRO A 198 -14.33 -6.24 -16.24
C PRO A 198 -14.15 -5.11 -15.23
N ILE A 199 -12.94 -5.00 -14.65
CA ILE A 199 -12.58 -3.83 -13.84
C ILE A 199 -12.56 -2.60 -14.75
N ARG A 200 -13.24 -1.53 -14.35
CA ARG A 200 -13.23 -0.28 -15.12
C ARG A 200 -11.94 0.49 -14.85
N VAL A 201 -11.27 0.94 -15.91
CA VAL A 201 -10.05 1.75 -15.84
C VAL A 201 -10.31 3.03 -16.65
N TYR A 202 -10.07 4.20 -16.06
CA TYR A 202 -10.47 5.48 -16.67
C TYR A 202 -9.32 6.26 -17.33
N SER A 203 -8.07 5.81 -17.17
CA SER A 203 -6.87 6.58 -17.55
C SER A 203 -5.84 5.82 -18.40
N GLY A 204 -6.17 4.63 -18.91
CA GLY A 204 -5.21 3.79 -19.65
C GLY A 204 -4.15 3.11 -18.77
N ASN A 205 -4.34 3.11 -17.46
CA ASN A 205 -3.49 2.43 -16.48
C ASN A 205 -3.81 0.93 -16.34
N ASP A 206 -4.18 0.27 -17.43
CA ASP A 206 -4.55 -1.14 -17.45
C ASP A 206 -3.45 -2.03 -16.82
N GLU A 207 -2.19 -1.69 -17.03
CA GLU A 207 -1.04 -2.39 -16.43
C GLU A 207 -1.06 -2.37 -14.90
N LEU A 208 -1.49 -1.27 -14.28
CA LEU A 208 -1.57 -1.14 -12.82
C LEU A 208 -2.78 -1.87 -12.24
N ALA A 209 -3.85 -2.04 -13.03
CA ALA A 209 -5.04 -2.80 -12.66
C ALA A 209 -4.86 -4.32 -12.84
N LYS A 210 -3.95 -4.77 -13.72
CA LYS A 210 -3.70 -6.20 -14.03
C LYS A 210 -3.48 -7.11 -12.82
N PRO A 211 -2.77 -6.72 -11.76
CA PRO A 211 -2.61 -7.58 -10.58
C PRO A 211 -3.95 -8.03 -9.98
N PHE A 212 -4.93 -7.13 -9.92
CA PHE A 212 -6.26 -7.43 -9.36
C PHE A 212 -7.04 -8.41 -10.25
N THR A 213 -7.09 -8.16 -11.56
CA THR A 213 -7.79 -9.06 -12.50
C THR A 213 -7.10 -10.43 -12.60
N ARG A 214 -5.76 -10.47 -12.50
CA ARG A 214 -5.00 -11.73 -12.46
C ARG A 214 -5.36 -12.56 -11.24
N VAL A 215 -5.44 -11.98 -10.04
CA VAL A 215 -5.82 -12.71 -8.84
C VAL A 215 -7.21 -13.31 -8.99
N VAL A 216 -8.19 -12.56 -9.49
CA VAL A 216 -9.55 -13.08 -9.74
C VAL A 216 -9.52 -14.24 -10.74
N ALA A 217 -8.84 -14.08 -11.88
CA ALA A 217 -8.73 -15.11 -12.90
C ALA A 217 -8.05 -16.39 -12.37
N TYR A 218 -6.95 -16.26 -11.63
CA TYR A 218 -6.27 -17.39 -11.02
C TYR A 218 -7.12 -18.05 -9.94
N ALA A 219 -7.81 -17.27 -9.11
CA ALA A 219 -8.67 -17.81 -8.08
C ALA A 219 -9.82 -18.62 -8.66
N MET A 220 -10.41 -18.19 -9.78
CA MET A 220 -11.43 -18.95 -10.50
C MET A 220 -10.86 -20.22 -11.15
N LYS A 221 -9.73 -20.12 -11.85
CA LYS A 221 -9.10 -21.24 -12.55
C LYS A 221 -8.59 -22.33 -11.59
N LEU A 222 -7.96 -21.92 -10.50
CA LEU A 222 -7.29 -22.80 -9.53
C LEU A 222 -8.15 -23.08 -8.29
N LYS A 223 -9.37 -22.54 -8.23
CA LYS A 223 -10.29 -22.65 -7.09
C LYS A 223 -9.65 -22.15 -5.78
N LEU A 224 -8.99 -20.99 -5.80
CA LEU A 224 -8.30 -20.41 -4.62
C LEU A 224 -9.18 -19.47 -3.78
N TYR A 225 -10.47 -19.36 -4.11
CA TYR A 225 -11.43 -18.52 -3.38
C TYR A 225 -11.82 -19.13 -2.01
N ALA A 226 -12.40 -18.30 -1.15
CA ALA A 226 -12.84 -18.71 0.18
C ALA A 226 -13.88 -19.84 0.08
N GLY A 227 -13.68 -20.92 0.86
CA GLY A 227 -14.59 -22.07 0.88
C GLY A 227 -14.28 -23.18 -0.14
N ALA A 228 -13.28 -23.02 -1.02
CA ALA A 228 -12.93 -24.04 -2.01
C ALA A 228 -12.15 -25.28 -1.49
N GLY A 229 -11.89 -25.38 -0.18
CA GLY A 229 -11.19 -26.50 0.45
C GLY A 229 -9.86 -26.11 1.14
N PRO A 230 -9.09 -27.09 1.66
CA PRO A 230 -7.78 -26.83 2.25
C PRO A 230 -6.74 -26.59 1.14
N HIS A 231 -6.37 -25.32 0.92
CA HIS A 231 -5.45 -24.93 -0.14
C HIS A 231 -3.99 -25.05 0.32
N SER A 232 -3.25 -25.99 -0.26
CA SER A 232 -1.77 -25.98 -0.27
C SER A 232 -1.30 -25.47 -1.63
N VAL A 233 -1.42 -24.16 -1.88
CA VAL A 233 -0.88 -23.57 -3.11
C VAL A 233 0.09 -22.45 -2.75
N THR A 234 1.37 -22.74 -2.95
CA THR A 234 2.44 -21.75 -2.94
C THR A 234 2.37 -20.98 -4.25
N LEU A 235 1.85 -19.75 -4.23
CA LEU A 235 1.89 -18.88 -5.40
C LEU A 235 3.29 -18.25 -5.48
N PRO A 236 3.97 -18.34 -6.64
CA PRO A 236 5.23 -17.62 -6.84
C PRO A 236 4.93 -16.12 -6.84
N ILE A 237 5.48 -15.43 -5.84
CA ILE A 237 5.52 -13.97 -5.79
C ILE A 237 6.58 -13.56 -6.82
N GLY A 238 6.15 -12.92 -7.91
CA GLY A 238 7.02 -12.37 -8.95
C GLY A 238 6.74 -10.89 -9.12
#